data_AF-A0AB72V979-F1
#
_entry.id   AF-A0AB72V979-F1
#
_cell.length_a   1.000
_cell.length_b   1.000
_cell.length_c   1.000
_cell.angle_alpha   90.00
_cell.angle_beta   90.00
_cell.angle_gamma   90.00
#
_symmetry.space_group_name_H-M   'P 1'
#
loop_
_entity.id
_entity.type
_entity.pdbx_description
1 polymer ?
#
loop_
_entity_poly.entity_id
_entity_poly.type
_entity_poly.pdbx_seq_one_letter_code
_entity_poly.pdbx_strand_id
1 'polypeptide(L)'
;MKLLKFAAAGTFALALAGCTQTESLVATIESATSAAQASGNDVEGDQTSAFELSVGECFNDTYEEEISEVPIVDCAEPHDNEIYYLYDIEGDDFPTDITTTGYEGCLPAFEGFRWCSI
;
A
#
# COMPACT_ATOMS: atom_id res chain seq x y z
N MET A 1 55.30 12.39 -6.82
CA MET A 1 53.84 12.59 -6.95
C MET A 1 53.14 11.63 -5.99
N LYS A 2 52.28 12.19 -5.13
CA LYS A 2 51.10 11.63 -4.42
C LYS A 2 51.26 10.21 -3.82
N LEU A 3 51.43 10.07 -2.50
CA LEU A 3 50.37 9.99 -1.48
C LEU A 3 49.18 9.15 -1.94
N LEU A 4 48.86 8.08 -1.20
CA LEU A 4 47.59 7.94 -0.45
C LEU A 4 47.63 6.64 0.37
N LYS A 5 47.69 6.80 1.69
CA LYS A 5 47.27 5.79 2.67
C LYS A 5 45.78 5.98 2.87
N PHE A 6 44.98 4.92 2.86
CA PHE A 6 43.65 4.95 3.45
C PHE A 6 43.46 3.73 4.34
N ALA A 7 43.49 4.00 5.65
CA ALA A 7 42.82 3.18 6.63
C ALA A 7 41.32 3.48 6.51
N ALA A 8 40.49 2.46 6.37
CA ALA A 8 39.05 2.58 6.54
C ALA A 8 38.65 1.66 7.70
N ALA A 9 38.21 2.31 8.78
CA ALA A 9 37.66 1.69 9.96
C ALA A 9 36.39 0.90 9.59
N GLY A 10 36.30 -0.32 10.13
CA GLY A 10 35.18 -1.23 9.89
C GLY A 10 33.86 -0.61 10.35
N THR A 11 32.96 -0.40 9.40
CA THR A 11 31.57 -0.03 9.63
C THR A 11 30.77 -1.30 9.86
N PHE A 12 30.01 -1.33 10.96
CA PHE A 12 29.08 -2.39 11.33
C PHE A 12 27.99 -2.47 10.25
N ALA A 13 28.08 -3.46 9.38
CA ALA A 13 27.08 -3.71 8.35
C ALA A 13 25.80 -4.25 9.00
N LEU A 14 24.80 -3.38 9.16
CA LEU A 14 23.42 -3.80 9.39
C LEU A 14 22.92 -4.37 8.06
N ALA A 15 23.04 -5.69 7.91
CA ALA A 15 22.52 -6.41 6.75
C ALA A 15 21.00 -6.52 6.87
N LEU A 16 20.28 -5.48 6.44
CA LEU A 16 18.94 -5.69 5.90
C LEU A 16 19.12 -6.23 4.49
N ALA A 17 18.83 -7.51 4.30
CA ALA A 17 18.65 -8.08 2.97
C ALA A 17 17.39 -7.45 2.34
N GLY A 18 17.58 -6.29 1.70
CA GLY A 18 16.61 -5.63 0.83
C GLY A 18 17.26 -5.40 -0.54
N CYS A 19 16.53 -5.74 -1.59
CA CYS A 19 16.99 -6.01 -2.96
C CYS A 19 18.01 -5.01 -3.54
N THR A 20 19.03 -5.54 -4.22
CA THR A 20 20.13 -4.81 -4.86
C THR A 20 19.66 -4.00 -6.08
N GLN A 21 19.44 -2.69 -5.92
CA GLN A 21 19.63 -1.65 -6.96
C GLN A 21 19.97 -0.31 -6.29
N THR A 22 21.21 -0.14 -5.85
CA THR A 22 21.62 0.96 -4.94
C THR A 22 22.20 2.21 -5.62
N GLU A 23 22.16 2.35 -6.94
CA GLU A 23 22.70 3.56 -7.60
C GLU A 23 21.62 4.59 -8.00
N SER A 24 20.34 4.20 -8.03
CA SER A 24 19.22 5.12 -8.31
C SER A 24 18.54 5.68 -7.05
N LEU A 25 18.77 5.07 -5.89
CA LEU A 25 17.96 5.31 -4.69
C LEU A 25 18.18 6.71 -4.09
N VAL A 26 19.39 7.27 -4.15
CA VAL A 26 19.74 8.53 -3.46
C VAL A 26 19.13 9.77 -4.15
N ALA A 27 19.01 9.76 -5.48
CA ALA A 27 18.37 10.86 -6.20
C ALA A 27 16.83 10.84 -6.06
N THR A 28 16.25 9.65 -5.88
CA THR A 28 14.79 9.50 -5.72
C THR A 28 14.29 10.01 -4.36
N ILE A 29 15.08 9.92 -3.29
CA ILE A 29 14.66 10.38 -1.94
C ILE A 29 14.48 11.89 -1.87
N GLU A 30 15.34 12.67 -2.55
CA GLU A 30 15.21 14.14 -2.62
C GLU A 30 13.99 14.56 -3.46
N SER A 31 13.65 13.78 -4.50
CA SER A 31 12.44 14.00 -5.30
C SER A 31 11.17 13.60 -4.54
N ALA A 32 11.19 12.50 -3.79
CA ALA A 32 10.05 12.02 -3.01
C ALA A 32 9.69 12.95 -1.83
N THR A 33 10.69 13.60 -1.21
CA THR A 33 10.42 14.57 -0.12
C THR A 33 9.65 15.80 -0.62
N SER A 34 9.77 16.14 -1.91
CA SER A 34 9.08 17.27 -2.53
C SER A 34 7.68 16.90 -3.03
N ALA A 35 7.45 15.64 -3.43
CA ALA A 35 6.13 15.11 -3.79
C ALA A 35 5.22 14.88 -2.56
N ALA A 36 5.79 14.50 -1.42
CA ALA A 36 5.05 14.35 -0.16
C ALA A 36 4.47 15.68 0.38
N GLN A 37 4.95 16.83 -0.11
CA GLN A 37 4.45 18.16 0.21
C GLN A 37 3.57 18.74 -0.92
N ALA A 38 2.82 17.89 -1.61
CA ALA A 38 1.79 18.33 -2.56
C ALA A 38 0.56 17.43 -2.53
N SER A 39 0.14 16.95 -1.35
CA SER A 39 -1.15 16.26 -1.22
C SER A 39 -2.22 17.28 -0.83
N GLY A 40 -2.65 18.06 -1.81
CA GLY A 40 -3.90 18.81 -1.73
C GLY A 40 -4.97 17.98 -2.43
N ASN A 41 -5.94 17.45 -1.67
CA ASN A 41 -7.33 17.11 -2.00
C ASN A 41 -7.72 16.56 -3.40
N ASP A 42 -6.77 16.11 -4.21
CA ASP A 42 -7.01 15.60 -5.55
C ASP A 42 -7.20 14.09 -5.44
N VAL A 43 -8.46 13.68 -5.57
CA VAL A 43 -8.86 12.29 -5.78
C VAL A 43 -8.33 11.90 -7.17
N GLU A 44 -7.07 11.48 -7.23
CA GLU A 44 -6.39 11.11 -8.47
C GLU A 44 -6.68 9.63 -8.78
N GLY A 45 -7.43 9.36 -9.84
CA GLY A 45 -7.80 8.00 -10.27
C GLY A 45 -9.20 7.95 -10.90
N ASP A 46 -9.42 6.96 -11.78
CA ASP A 46 -10.77 6.69 -12.30
C ASP A 46 -11.67 6.27 -11.13
N GLN A 47 -12.87 6.84 -11.05
CA GLN A 47 -13.82 6.50 -9.98
C GLN A 47 -14.49 5.16 -10.26
N THR A 48 -14.65 4.35 -9.22
CA THR A 48 -15.43 3.11 -9.28
C THR A 48 -16.30 2.98 -8.06
N SER A 49 -17.42 2.25 -8.18
CA SER A 49 -18.31 2.04 -7.04
C SER A 49 -17.60 1.26 -5.92
N ALA A 50 -17.69 1.76 -4.69
CA ALA A 50 -17.15 1.08 -3.52
C ALA A 50 -17.83 -0.29 -3.26
N PHE A 51 -18.97 -0.55 -3.90
CA PHE A 51 -19.73 -1.80 -3.79
C PHE A 51 -19.39 -2.83 -4.87
N GLU A 52 -18.58 -2.45 -5.87
CA GLU A 52 -18.22 -3.32 -7.01
C GLU A 52 -16.74 -3.72 -7.01
N LEU A 53 -16.01 -3.39 -5.93
CA LEU A 53 -14.60 -3.72 -5.78
C LEU A 53 -14.37 -5.23 -5.70
N SER A 54 -13.31 -5.69 -6.35
CA SER A 54 -12.89 -7.08 -6.48
C SER A 54 -11.53 -7.32 -5.83
N VAL A 55 -11.27 -8.58 -5.47
CA VAL A 55 -9.95 -8.98 -4.92
C VAL A 55 -8.84 -8.64 -5.91
N GLY A 56 -7.81 -7.93 -5.43
CA GLY A 56 -6.67 -7.42 -6.19
C GLY A 56 -6.83 -5.99 -6.71
N GLU A 57 -7.92 -5.30 -6.41
CA GLU A 57 -8.07 -3.87 -6.76
C GLU A 57 -7.47 -2.97 -5.68
N CYS A 58 -6.67 -1.99 -6.13
CA CYS A 58 -6.03 -0.97 -5.31
C CYS A 58 -6.71 0.39 -5.47
N PHE A 59 -6.88 1.10 -4.36
CA PHE A 59 -7.60 2.37 -4.34
C PHE A 59 -7.09 3.29 -3.23
N ASN A 60 -7.31 4.59 -3.40
CA ASN A 60 -6.98 5.61 -2.40
C ASN A 60 -8.19 5.99 -1.55
N ASP A 61 -7.92 6.53 -0.38
CA ASP A 61 -8.96 7.03 0.51
C ASP A 61 -9.69 8.23 -0.10
N THR A 62 -10.99 8.30 0.14
CA THR A 62 -11.79 9.52 -0.03
C THR A 62 -12.31 9.98 1.33
N TYR A 63 -12.44 11.29 1.51
CA TYR A 63 -12.78 11.90 2.80
C TYR A 63 -14.14 12.59 2.73
N GLU A 64 -15.19 11.77 2.75
CA GLU A 64 -16.59 12.21 2.66
C GLU A 64 -17.43 11.59 3.80
N GLU A 65 -18.59 12.19 4.11
CA GLU A 65 -19.50 11.66 5.13
C GLU A 65 -20.16 10.35 4.69
N GLU A 66 -20.43 10.20 3.40
CA GLU A 66 -20.92 8.98 2.76
C GLU A 66 -20.07 8.69 1.53
N ILE A 67 -19.56 7.45 1.42
CA ILE A 67 -18.67 7.03 0.33
C ILE A 67 -19.44 6.05 -0.55
N SER A 68 -19.60 6.40 -1.82
CA SER A 68 -20.24 5.53 -2.82
C SER A 68 -19.31 5.15 -3.97
N GLU A 69 -18.27 5.94 -4.18
CA GLU A 69 -17.23 5.73 -5.18
C GLU A 69 -15.85 5.96 -4.53
N VAL A 70 -14.83 5.29 -5.06
CA VAL A 70 -13.44 5.44 -4.66
C VAL A 70 -12.53 5.58 -5.89
N PRO A 71 -11.40 6.29 -5.79
CA PRO A 71 -10.39 6.35 -6.84
C PRO A 71 -9.63 5.03 -6.96
N ILE A 72 -9.79 4.35 -8.10
CA ILE A 72 -8.94 3.20 -8.46
C ILE A 72 -7.59 3.70 -8.96
N VAL A 73 -6.54 2.99 -8.54
CA VAL A 73 -5.17 3.23 -8.96
C VAL A 73 -4.48 1.93 -9.33
N ASP A 74 -3.41 2.02 -10.13
CA ASP A 74 -2.57 0.86 -10.42
C ASP A 74 -1.90 0.40 -9.12
N CYS A 75 -2.00 -0.90 -8.79
CA CYS A 75 -1.36 -1.47 -7.62
C CYS A 75 0.18 -1.34 -7.62
N ALA A 76 0.80 -1.12 -8.79
CA ALA A 76 2.24 -0.84 -8.89
C ALA A 76 2.60 0.60 -8.44
N GLU A 77 1.62 1.50 -8.41
CA GLU A 77 1.77 2.86 -7.90
C GLU A 77 1.48 2.92 -6.39
N PRO A 78 2.01 3.92 -5.67
CA PRO A 78 1.67 4.13 -4.26
C PRO A 78 0.16 4.30 -4.06
N HIS A 79 -0.41 3.53 -3.13
CA HIS A 79 -1.82 3.55 -2.82
C HIS A 79 -2.09 3.27 -1.34
N ASP A 80 -3.31 3.60 -0.89
CA ASP A 80 -3.69 3.45 0.51
C ASP A 80 -4.24 2.05 0.84
N ASN A 81 -5.03 1.46 -0.07
CA ASN A 81 -5.79 0.24 0.18
C ASN A 81 -5.71 -0.78 -0.96
N GLU A 82 -5.78 -2.07 -0.63
CA GLU A 82 -5.95 -3.18 -1.59
C GLU A 82 -6.97 -4.20 -1.05
N ILE A 83 -7.92 -4.64 -1.88
CA ILE A 83 -8.85 -5.71 -1.52
C ILE A 83 -8.13 -7.05 -1.59
N TYR A 84 -7.70 -7.59 -0.45
CA TYR A 84 -7.00 -8.87 -0.40
C TYR A 84 -7.93 -10.09 -0.32
N TYR A 85 -9.15 -9.90 0.16
CA TYR A 85 -10.13 -10.96 0.35
C TYR A 85 -11.54 -10.41 0.50
N LEU A 86 -12.52 -11.15 0.00
CA LEU A 86 -13.95 -10.90 0.21
C LEU A 86 -14.54 -12.11 0.93
N TYR A 87 -15.10 -11.87 2.12
CA TYR A 87 -15.79 -12.89 2.90
C TYR A 87 -17.29 -12.78 2.66
N ASP A 88 -17.88 -13.83 2.10
CA ASP A 88 -19.33 -13.93 1.95
C ASP A 88 -19.96 -14.37 3.28
N ILE A 89 -20.82 -13.53 3.82
CA ILE A 89 -21.60 -13.86 5.02
C ILE A 89 -22.84 -14.62 4.58
N GLU A 90 -22.88 -15.91 4.87
CA GLU A 90 -24.03 -16.77 4.57
C GLU A 90 -25.19 -16.56 5.54
N GLY A 91 -26.42 -16.67 5.04
CA GLY A 91 -27.65 -16.56 5.82
C GLY A 91 -28.79 -15.93 5.03
N ASP A 92 -30.02 -16.10 5.51
CA ASP A 92 -31.21 -15.49 4.90
C ASP A 92 -31.50 -14.08 5.47
N ASP A 93 -31.02 -13.81 6.70
CA ASP A 93 -31.26 -12.56 7.43
C ASP A 93 -29.97 -11.74 7.57
N PHE A 94 -30.10 -10.41 7.58
CA PHE A 94 -28.97 -9.51 7.83
C PHE A 94 -28.52 -9.61 9.31
N PRO A 95 -27.26 -9.95 9.60
CA PRO A 95 -26.80 -10.18 10.96
C PRO A 95 -26.69 -8.87 11.76
N THR A 96 -26.99 -8.94 13.06
CA THR A 96 -26.88 -7.78 13.96
C THR A 96 -25.44 -7.38 14.26
N ASP A 97 -24.48 -8.26 14.02
CA ASP A 97 -23.06 -8.11 14.29
C ASP A 97 -22.21 -8.14 13.01
N ILE A 98 -22.76 -7.64 11.89
CA ILE A 98 -22.14 -7.63 10.55
C ILE A 98 -20.66 -7.21 10.57
N THR A 99 -20.30 -6.19 11.36
CA THR A 99 -18.93 -5.69 11.46
C THR A 99 -17.98 -6.73 12.07
N THR A 100 -18.39 -7.38 13.17
CA THR A 100 -17.58 -8.41 13.82
C THR A 100 -17.48 -9.64 12.95
N THR A 101 -18.61 -10.12 12.42
CA THR A 101 -18.68 -11.31 11.56
C THR A 101 -17.84 -11.13 10.29
N GLY A 102 -17.94 -9.98 9.63
CA GLY A 102 -17.12 -9.67 8.45
C GLY A 102 -15.63 -9.57 8.78
N TYR A 103 -15.27 -8.93 9.90
CA TYR A 103 -13.88 -8.81 10.32
C TYR A 103 -13.25 -10.17 10.65
N GLU A 104 -13.95 -11.00 11.43
CA GLU A 104 -13.46 -12.34 11.81
C GLU A 104 -13.38 -13.30 10.63
N GLY A 105 -14.27 -13.18 9.65
CA GLY A 105 -14.20 -13.94 8.40
C GLY A 105 -13.08 -13.48 7.47
N CYS A 106 -12.76 -12.18 7.46
CA CYS A 106 -11.78 -11.60 6.55
C CYS A 106 -10.33 -11.67 7.08
N LEU A 107 -10.12 -11.33 8.36
CA LEU A 107 -8.79 -11.18 8.97
C LEU A 107 -7.86 -12.40 8.78
N PRO A 108 -8.32 -13.67 8.93
CA PRO A 108 -7.43 -14.82 8.79
C PRO A 108 -6.78 -14.94 7.40
N ALA A 109 -7.44 -14.44 6.34
CA ALA A 109 -6.89 -14.47 4.99
C ALA A 109 -5.66 -13.55 4.84
N PHE A 110 -5.52 -12.55 5.71
CA PHE A 110 -4.40 -11.60 5.66
C PHE A 110 -3.03 -12.26 5.90
N GLU A 111 -2.96 -13.34 6.68
CA GLU A 111 -1.67 -14.03 6.95
C GLU A 111 -1.02 -14.59 5.66
N GLY A 112 -1.83 -14.95 4.66
CA GLY A 112 -1.37 -15.41 3.36
C GLY A 112 -1.20 -14.31 2.32
N PHE A 113 -1.69 -13.10 2.62
CA PHE A 113 -1.69 -12.00 1.68
C PHE A 113 -0.29 -11.42 1.46
N ARG A 114 -0.03 -10.97 0.24
CA ARG A 114 1.27 -10.47 -0.20
C ARG A 114 1.03 -9.17 -0.94
N TRP A 115 1.39 -8.08 -0.27
CA TRP A 115 1.29 -6.67 -0.72
C TRP A 115 1.98 -6.32 -2.06
N CYS A 116 2.59 -7.28 -2.76
CA CYS A 116 3.34 -7.06 -4.00
C CYS A 116 3.37 -8.37 -4.82
N SER A 117 2.22 -9.04 -4.90
CA SER A 117 2.04 -10.28 -5.69
C SER A 117 1.30 -10.07 -7.01
N ILE A 118 1.03 -8.82 -7.41
CA ILE A 118 0.56 -8.43 -8.75
C ILE A 118 1.70 -7.75 -9.49
#